data_AF-A0A6P6N475-F1
#
_entry.id   AF-A0A6P6N475-F1
#
_cell.length_a   1.000
_cell.length_b   1.000
_cell.length_c   1.000
_cell.angle_alpha   90.00
_cell.angle_beta   90.00
_cell.angle_gamma   90.00
#
_symmetry.space_group_name_H-M   'P 1'
#
loop_
_entity.id
_entity.type
_entity.pdbx_description
1 polymer ?
#
loop_
_entity_poly.entity_id
_entity_poly.type
_entity_poly.pdbx_seq_one_letter_code
_entity_poly.pdbx_strand_id
1 'polypeptide(L)'
;MAQKIDTREGRRKTDDIYENADVMKGEITVEMEDLKITRIHPSEHTGSDSVRIRSSRAAVVCLVLLSVLLLTAVIVLCVQVFTNIDLFQTKGKNILEERDQLLTRNRKLTEERDQLLIKITSFSEDRDWLLHKNINLTNERDDTVVKNDNLIKQRDQLSWKIKEMLKSIHEMDGWIYHEFSFYYISSEMKSWTESRRYCTERGTDLIIIKNTEEQEFVNTISGGAQVWIGLTDIEVEGSWKWVDGSTLTSEFWWSAEPNGQRGENCALNNQRWADYPCNSVFKWVCEKSVLHYYI
;
A
#
# COMPACT_ATOMS: atom_id res chain seq x y z
N MET A 1 0.28 -20.93 -16.78
CA MET A 1 0.92 -21.22 -18.07
C MET A 1 1.35 -19.88 -18.65
N ALA A 2 2.63 -19.51 -18.51
CA ALA A 2 3.15 -18.23 -19.03
C ALA A 2 4.41 -18.53 -19.85
N GLN A 3 4.34 -18.20 -21.13
CA GLN A 3 5.37 -18.46 -22.12
C GLN A 3 6.40 -17.32 -22.06
N LYS A 4 7.66 -17.68 -21.89
CA LYS A 4 8.81 -16.78 -21.74
C LYS A 4 9.24 -16.32 -23.13
N ILE A 5 9.20 -15.01 -23.41
CA ILE A 5 9.77 -14.43 -24.63
C ILE A 5 11.17 -13.94 -24.28
N ASP A 6 12.17 -14.58 -24.89
CA ASP A 6 13.59 -14.29 -24.74
C ASP A 6 13.98 -13.04 -25.56
N THR A 7 14.62 -12.07 -24.91
CA THR A 7 15.04 -10.77 -25.48
C THR A 7 16.55 -10.70 -25.71
N ARG A 8 17.28 -11.84 -25.68
CA ARG A 8 18.74 -11.86 -25.89
C ARG A 8 19.22 -11.80 -27.35
N GLU A 9 18.34 -11.88 -28.35
CA GLU A 9 18.75 -11.87 -29.76
C GLU A 9 19.08 -10.46 -30.31
N GLY A 10 18.60 -9.39 -29.65
CA GLY A 10 18.70 -8.02 -30.19
C GLY A 10 20.00 -7.26 -29.88
N ARG A 11 20.86 -7.77 -28.98
CA ARG A 11 22.04 -7.04 -28.49
C ARG A 11 23.36 -7.46 -29.14
N ARG A 12 23.36 -8.42 -30.08
CA ARG A 12 24.60 -8.96 -30.69
C ARG A 12 24.88 -8.48 -32.12
N LYS A 13 24.19 -7.44 -32.60
CA LYS A 13 24.34 -6.94 -33.98
C LYS A 13 24.73 -5.45 -34.10
N THR A 14 24.98 -4.76 -33.00
CA THR A 14 25.28 -3.31 -33.02
C THR A 14 26.71 -2.95 -32.61
N ASP A 15 27.53 -3.91 -32.19
CA ASP A 15 28.90 -3.64 -31.74
C ASP A 15 29.96 -3.81 -32.87
N ASP A 16 29.59 -4.35 -34.04
CA ASP A 16 30.54 -4.66 -35.12
C ASP A 16 30.75 -3.53 -36.16
N ILE A 17 30.25 -2.30 -35.94
CA ILE A 17 30.32 -1.22 -36.95
C ILE A 17 31.25 -0.05 -36.57
N TYR A 18 31.79 0.00 -35.34
CA TYR A 18 32.65 1.10 -34.91
C TYR A 18 34.05 0.64 -34.45
N GLU A 19 34.79 -0.04 -35.35
CA GLU A 19 36.23 -0.29 -35.12
C GLU A 19 37.12 -0.10 -36.37
N ASN A 20 36.62 0.52 -37.46
CA ASN A 20 37.37 0.64 -38.72
C ASN A 20 37.64 2.08 -39.21
N ALA A 21 37.67 3.07 -38.33
CA ALA A 21 37.98 4.45 -38.71
C ALA A 21 39.18 5.02 -37.94
N ASP A 22 40.29 4.27 -37.88
CA ASP A 22 41.55 4.83 -37.39
C ASP A 22 42.79 4.12 -37.99
N VAL A 23 42.91 4.08 -39.33
CA VAL A 23 44.17 3.69 -39.99
C VAL A 23 44.35 4.46 -41.31
N MET A 24 45.26 5.44 -41.29
CA MET A 24 46.21 5.85 -42.36
C MET A 24 46.54 7.34 -42.23
N LYS A 25 47.37 7.67 -41.24
CA LYS A 25 48.26 8.82 -41.31
C LYS A 25 49.51 8.34 -42.06
N GLY A 26 49.54 8.58 -43.37
CA GLY A 26 50.67 8.29 -44.24
C GLY A 26 51.29 9.59 -44.75
N GLU A 27 52.43 9.92 -44.18
CA GLU A 27 53.35 10.99 -44.56
C GLU A 27 53.86 10.77 -45.99
N ILE A 28 53.74 11.76 -46.88
CA ILE A 28 54.51 11.81 -48.15
C ILE A 28 55.25 13.13 -48.19
N THR A 29 56.53 13.04 -47.85
CA THR A 29 57.60 13.98 -48.14
C THR A 29 57.86 14.02 -49.64
N VAL A 30 57.96 15.21 -50.23
CA VAL A 30 58.60 15.38 -51.54
C VAL A 30 59.89 16.16 -51.30
N GLU A 31 61.01 15.43 -51.37
CA GLU A 31 62.35 15.98 -51.42
C GLU A 31 62.55 16.79 -52.70
N MET A 32 63.20 17.94 -52.53
CA MET A 32 63.71 18.79 -53.59
C MET A 32 65.14 18.35 -53.86
N GLU A 33 65.39 17.75 -55.03
CA GLU A 33 66.75 17.58 -55.55
C GLU A 33 66.92 18.30 -56.88
N ASP A 34 68.11 18.86 -57.00
CA ASP A 34 68.51 19.95 -57.86
C ASP A 34 69.58 19.44 -58.85
N LEU A 35 69.84 20.23 -59.90
CA LEU A 35 71.08 20.28 -60.71
C LEU A 35 71.36 19.19 -61.80
N LYS A 36 71.29 19.60 -63.08
CA LYS A 36 72.47 20.15 -63.82
C LYS A 36 72.20 20.53 -65.29
N ILE A 37 72.66 21.73 -65.64
CA ILE A 37 72.91 22.26 -66.99
C ILE A 37 74.39 22.05 -67.35
N THR A 38 74.70 21.92 -68.66
CA THR A 38 75.94 22.21 -69.45
C THR A 38 76.49 20.99 -70.21
N ARG A 39 77.09 21.04 -71.43
CA ARG A 39 77.22 21.96 -72.60
C ARG A 39 78.08 21.21 -73.67
N ILE A 40 77.79 21.42 -74.98
CA ILE A 40 78.71 21.66 -76.14
C ILE A 40 79.54 20.52 -76.82
N HIS A 41 79.14 20.18 -78.08
CA HIS A 41 79.84 20.07 -79.41
C HIS A 41 81.15 19.24 -79.62
N PRO A 42 81.67 19.00 -80.88
CA PRO A 42 81.13 19.05 -82.27
C PRO A 42 81.57 17.91 -83.27
N SER A 43 81.08 18.00 -84.53
CA SER A 43 81.73 17.68 -85.85
C SER A 43 81.86 16.19 -86.28
N GLU A 44 81.76 15.73 -87.55
CA GLU A 44 81.85 16.32 -88.91
C GLU A 44 81.30 15.33 -89.98
N HIS A 45 80.52 15.76 -90.99
CA HIS A 45 80.82 15.89 -92.46
C HIS A 45 80.75 14.59 -93.30
N THR A 46 80.27 14.50 -94.55
CA THR A 46 80.04 15.37 -95.76
C THR A 46 78.96 14.73 -96.66
N GLY A 47 78.24 15.32 -97.63
CA GLY A 47 78.19 16.65 -98.27
C GLY A 47 77.40 16.61 -99.61
N SER A 48 77.18 17.81 -100.19
CA SER A 48 76.70 18.20 -101.54
C SER A 48 75.23 17.93 -101.97
N ASP A 49 74.50 18.82 -102.65
CA ASP A 49 74.78 20.20 -103.07
C ASP A 49 73.53 20.98 -103.54
N SER A 50 73.54 22.29 -103.25
CA SER A 50 72.89 23.46 -103.88
C SER A 50 71.40 23.49 -104.30
N VAL A 51 70.67 24.55 -103.90
CA VAL A 51 70.35 25.74 -104.73
C VAL A 51 69.52 26.78 -103.95
N ARG A 52 70.06 28.02 -103.95
CA ARG A 52 69.49 29.37 -103.77
C ARG A 52 68.13 29.60 -103.09
N ILE A 53 68.26 30.28 -101.95
CA ILE A 53 67.39 31.27 -101.31
C ILE A 53 66.48 32.04 -102.30
N ARG A 54 65.16 31.97 -102.06
CA ARG A 54 64.19 33.05 -102.30
C ARG A 54 63.13 33.03 -101.19
N SER A 55 62.90 34.19 -100.59
CA SER A 55 62.00 34.41 -99.46
C SER A 55 60.55 34.12 -99.81
N SER A 56 59.87 33.29 -99.01
CA SER A 56 58.40 33.18 -99.07
C SER A 56 57.78 33.71 -97.77
N ARG A 57 57.42 34.99 -97.78
CA ARG A 57 56.64 35.65 -96.71
C ARG A 57 55.35 34.89 -96.37
N ALA A 58 54.80 34.12 -97.32
CA ALA A 58 53.55 33.37 -97.18
C ALA A 58 53.61 32.14 -96.23
N ALA A 59 54.70 31.38 -96.23
CA ALA A 59 54.85 30.21 -95.36
C ALA A 59 54.98 30.63 -93.89
N VAL A 60 55.69 31.73 -93.64
CA VAL A 60 55.78 32.36 -92.32
C VAL A 60 54.41 32.87 -91.87
N VAL A 61 53.64 33.51 -92.76
CA VAL A 61 52.27 33.97 -92.45
C VAL A 61 51.34 32.80 -92.10
N CYS A 62 51.41 31.67 -92.80
CA CYS A 62 50.56 30.50 -92.51
C CYS A 62 50.94 29.82 -91.18
N LEU A 63 52.24 29.71 -90.87
CA LEU A 63 52.71 29.20 -89.58
C LEU A 63 52.32 30.14 -88.43
N VAL A 64 52.39 31.46 -88.66
CA VAL A 64 51.92 32.45 -87.69
C VAL A 64 50.40 32.29 -87.48
N LEU A 65 49.60 32.18 -88.54
CA LEU A 65 48.14 31.98 -88.41
C LEU A 65 47.78 30.66 -87.72
N LEU A 66 48.45 29.55 -88.04
CA LEU A 66 48.25 28.27 -87.36
C LEU A 66 48.69 28.34 -85.89
N SER A 67 49.80 29.01 -85.60
CA SER A 67 50.24 29.23 -84.21
C SER A 67 49.25 30.08 -83.44
N VAL A 68 48.66 31.10 -84.07
CA VAL A 68 47.62 31.94 -83.47
C VAL A 68 46.34 31.13 -83.24
N LEU A 69 45.91 30.29 -84.18
CA LEU A 69 44.75 29.42 -84.02
C LEU A 69 44.96 28.33 -82.95
N LEU A 70 46.16 27.78 -82.84
CA LEU A 70 46.51 26.84 -81.77
C LEU A 70 46.58 27.56 -80.42
N LEU A 71 47.15 28.77 -80.38
CA LEU A 71 47.15 29.62 -79.18
C LEU A 71 45.73 29.94 -78.73
N THR A 72 44.83 30.33 -79.64
CA THR A 72 43.43 30.61 -79.28
C THR A 72 42.70 29.37 -78.80
N ALA A 73 42.90 28.20 -79.42
CA ALA A 73 42.32 26.94 -78.96
C ALA A 73 42.81 26.53 -77.57
N VAL A 74 44.13 26.65 -77.31
CA VAL A 74 44.72 26.40 -75.99
C VAL A 74 44.18 27.38 -74.95
N ILE A 75 44.05 28.67 -75.28
CA ILE A 75 43.47 29.68 -74.39
C ILE A 75 42.02 29.32 -74.03
N VAL A 76 41.20 28.96 -75.02
CA VAL A 76 39.80 28.54 -74.79
C VAL A 76 39.72 27.29 -73.91
N LEU A 77 40.56 26.28 -74.18
CA LEU A 77 40.62 25.06 -73.38
C LEU A 77 41.07 25.36 -71.94
N CYS A 78 42.08 26.22 -71.76
CA CYS A 78 42.55 26.68 -70.45
C CYS A 78 41.43 27.40 -69.68
N VAL A 79 40.67 28.28 -70.34
CA VAL A 79 39.51 28.95 -69.72
C VAL A 79 38.44 27.93 -69.32
N GLN A 80 38.13 26.95 -70.18
CA GLN A 80 37.14 25.91 -69.89
C GLN A 80 37.57 24.98 -68.73
N VAL A 81 38.85 24.63 -68.64
CA VAL A 81 39.40 23.85 -67.51
C VAL A 81 39.34 24.66 -66.24
N PHE A 82 39.73 25.94 -66.29
CA PHE A 82 39.70 26.83 -65.13
C PHE A 82 38.27 27.04 -64.59
N THR A 83 37.27 27.27 -65.46
CA THR A 83 35.87 27.42 -65.03
C THR A 83 35.30 26.14 -64.43
N ASN A 84 35.66 24.97 -64.97
CA ASN A 84 35.26 23.68 -64.40
C ASN A 84 35.91 23.42 -63.03
N ILE A 85 37.18 23.79 -62.85
CA ILE A 85 37.87 23.69 -61.56
C ILE A 85 37.21 24.60 -60.53
N ASP A 86 36.91 25.85 -60.89
CA ASP A 86 36.25 26.82 -60.01
C ASP A 86 34.83 26.37 -59.62
N LEU A 87 34.07 25.81 -60.57
CA LEU A 87 32.77 25.21 -60.32
C LEU A 87 32.86 24.02 -59.37
N PHE A 88 33.87 23.15 -59.54
CA PHE A 88 34.07 21.99 -58.66
C PHE A 88 34.46 22.41 -57.24
N GLN A 89 35.33 23.41 -57.09
CA GLN A 89 35.68 23.98 -55.79
C GLN A 89 34.48 24.62 -55.10
N THR A 90 33.65 25.36 -55.85
CA THR A 90 32.42 25.97 -55.33
C THR A 90 31.42 24.92 -54.85
N LYS A 91 31.19 23.87 -55.64
CA LYS A 91 30.34 22.73 -55.22
C LYS A 91 30.90 22.02 -53.99
N GLY A 92 32.22 21.80 -53.96
CA GLY A 92 32.90 21.19 -52.81
C GLY A 92 32.72 22.00 -51.52
N LYS A 93 32.83 23.33 -51.61
CA LYS A 93 32.59 24.25 -50.48
C LYS A 93 31.14 24.20 -50.01
N ASN A 94 30.17 24.21 -50.94
CA ASN A 94 28.74 24.18 -50.61
C ASN A 94 28.36 22.86 -49.91
N ILE A 95 28.88 21.73 -50.39
CA ILE A 95 28.69 20.40 -49.76
C ILE A 95 29.32 20.35 -48.36
N LEU A 96 30.50 20.94 -48.19
CA LEU A 96 31.17 21.01 -46.89
C LEU A 96 30.32 21.79 -45.87
N GLU A 97 29.71 22.89 -46.30
CA GLU A 97 28.83 23.72 -45.47
C GLU A 97 27.53 22.99 -45.10
N GLU A 98 26.89 22.32 -46.07
CA GLU A 98 25.72 21.46 -45.81
C GLU A 98 26.05 20.32 -44.82
N ARG A 99 27.21 19.67 -44.99
CA ARG A 99 27.70 18.64 -44.07
C ARG A 99 27.84 19.18 -42.65
N ASP A 100 28.46 20.35 -42.48
CA ASP A 100 28.70 20.95 -41.16
C ASP A 100 27.39 21.39 -40.48
N GLN A 101 26.42 21.89 -41.25
CA GLN A 101 25.08 22.17 -40.75
C GLN A 101 24.36 20.89 -40.29
N LEU A 102 24.46 19.81 -41.07
CA LEU A 102 23.88 18.50 -40.71
C LEU A 102 24.55 17.91 -39.47
N LEU A 103 25.87 17.98 -39.35
CA LEU A 103 26.61 17.55 -38.15
C LEU A 103 26.14 18.31 -36.91
N THR A 104 25.97 19.63 -37.02
CA THR A 104 25.47 20.46 -35.92
C THR A 104 24.04 20.08 -35.52
N ARG A 105 23.15 19.86 -36.50
CA ARG A 105 21.77 19.44 -36.23
C ARG A 105 21.71 18.05 -35.58
N ASN A 106 22.52 17.09 -36.05
CA ASN A 106 22.62 15.76 -35.45
C ASN A 106 23.15 15.80 -34.01
N ARG A 107 24.14 16.65 -33.74
CA ARG A 107 24.65 16.86 -32.38
C ARG A 107 23.53 17.37 -31.46
N LYS A 108 22.81 18.41 -31.89
CA LYS A 108 21.68 18.97 -31.13
C LYS A 108 20.59 17.93 -30.85
N LEU A 109 20.22 17.14 -31.86
CA LEU A 109 19.25 16.04 -31.70
C LEU A 109 19.73 14.97 -30.73
N THR A 110 21.03 14.68 -30.71
CA THR A 110 21.64 13.73 -29.76
C THR A 110 21.54 14.26 -28.33
N GLU A 111 21.85 15.54 -28.12
CA GLU A 111 21.72 16.20 -26.82
C GLU A 111 20.25 16.21 -26.33
N GLU A 112 19.29 16.52 -27.22
CA GLU A 112 17.85 16.46 -26.92
C GLU A 112 17.40 15.03 -26.57
N ARG A 113 17.85 14.03 -27.32
CA ARG A 113 17.57 12.61 -27.05
C ARG A 113 18.08 12.19 -25.68
N ASP A 114 19.30 12.57 -25.32
CA ASP A 114 19.92 12.18 -24.06
C ASP A 114 19.21 12.84 -22.87
N GLN A 115 18.80 14.10 -23.00
CA GLN A 115 17.95 14.77 -22.00
C GLN A 115 16.59 14.08 -21.83
N LEU A 116 15.96 13.64 -22.92
CA LEU A 116 14.71 12.90 -22.85
C LEU A 116 14.90 11.54 -22.16
N LEU A 117 16.02 10.86 -22.42
CA LEU A 117 16.33 9.59 -21.78
C LEU A 117 16.41 9.73 -20.25
N ILE A 118 17.09 10.77 -19.75
CA ILE A 118 17.19 11.07 -18.31
C ILE A 118 15.82 11.33 -17.69
N LYS A 119 14.96 12.09 -18.38
CA LYS A 119 13.59 12.33 -17.92
C LYS A 119 12.78 11.03 -17.86
N ILE A 120 12.92 10.16 -18.85
CA ILE A 120 12.23 8.87 -18.89
C ILE A 120 12.69 7.97 -17.73
N THR A 121 13.99 7.94 -17.42
CA THR A 121 14.50 7.15 -16.29
C THR A 121 13.98 7.68 -14.96
N SER A 122 14.00 9.00 -14.73
CA SER A 122 13.48 9.57 -13.48
C SER A 122 11.97 9.32 -13.33
N PHE A 123 11.19 9.47 -14.40
CA PHE A 123 9.76 9.15 -14.36
C PHE A 123 9.49 7.66 -14.11
N SER A 124 10.36 6.77 -14.58
CA SER A 124 10.25 5.34 -14.28
C SER A 124 10.46 5.07 -12.79
N GLU A 125 11.45 5.72 -12.17
CA GLU A 125 11.73 5.60 -10.73
C GLU A 125 10.57 6.14 -9.89
N ASP A 126 10.03 7.31 -10.25
CA ASP A 126 8.85 7.89 -9.58
C ASP A 126 7.63 6.98 -9.67
N ARG A 127 7.40 6.35 -10.83
CA ARG A 127 6.31 5.39 -11.03
C ARG A 127 6.46 4.18 -10.12
N ASP A 128 7.66 3.63 -10.03
CA ASP A 128 7.92 2.43 -9.22
C ASP A 128 7.79 2.74 -7.72
N TRP A 129 8.23 3.93 -7.29
CA TRP A 129 7.99 4.42 -5.93
C TRP A 129 6.49 4.58 -5.61
N LEU A 130 5.72 5.18 -6.53
CA LEU A 130 4.27 5.34 -6.39
C LEU A 130 3.55 3.98 -6.33
N LEU A 131 4.00 3.01 -7.13
CA LEU A 131 3.46 1.64 -7.12
C LEU A 131 3.68 0.99 -5.76
N HIS A 132 4.90 1.05 -5.22
CA HIS A 132 5.20 0.50 -3.89
C HIS A 132 4.35 1.17 -2.80
N LYS A 133 4.21 2.50 -2.84
CA LYS A 133 3.39 3.25 -1.89
C LYS A 133 1.91 2.84 -1.97
N ASN A 134 1.37 2.66 -3.18
CA ASN A 134 -0.01 2.20 -3.37
C ASN A 134 -0.24 0.77 -2.85
N ILE A 135 0.74 -0.14 -3.01
CA ILE A 135 0.67 -1.49 -2.45
C ILE A 135 0.63 -1.43 -0.91
N ASN A 136 1.50 -0.63 -0.29
CA ASN A 136 1.51 -0.48 1.16
C ASN A 136 0.18 0.07 1.70
N LEU A 137 -0.34 1.13 1.08
CA LEU A 137 -1.64 1.71 1.46
C LEU A 137 -2.80 0.74 1.27
N THR A 138 -2.72 -0.13 0.26
CA THR A 138 -3.72 -1.18 0.04
C THR A 138 -3.72 -2.19 1.18
N ASN A 139 -2.55 -2.64 1.63
CA ASN A 139 -2.42 -3.55 2.76
C ASN A 139 -2.96 -2.92 4.07
N GLU A 140 -2.59 -1.67 4.35
CA GLU A 140 -3.09 -0.93 5.54
C GLU A 140 -4.61 -0.76 5.53
N ARG A 141 -5.20 -0.50 4.36
CA ARG A 141 -6.65 -0.44 4.18
C ARG A 141 -7.28 -1.80 4.47
N ASP A 142 -6.74 -2.87 3.90
CA ASP A 142 -7.31 -4.21 4.01
C ASP A 142 -7.24 -4.72 5.47
N ASP A 143 -6.14 -4.45 6.19
CA ASP A 143 -6.02 -4.69 7.64
C ASP A 143 -7.08 -3.94 8.45
N THR A 144 -7.35 -2.69 8.08
CA THR A 144 -8.36 -1.84 8.73
C THR A 144 -9.77 -2.38 8.47
N VAL A 145 -10.05 -2.85 7.26
CA VAL A 145 -11.33 -3.48 6.89
C VAL A 145 -11.59 -4.71 7.76
N VAL A 146 -10.59 -5.59 7.93
CA VAL A 146 -10.71 -6.79 8.78
C VAL A 146 -11.03 -6.42 10.23
N LYS A 147 -10.36 -5.41 10.79
CA LYS A 147 -10.65 -4.92 12.15
C LYS A 147 -12.09 -4.40 12.26
N ASN A 148 -12.56 -3.67 11.25
CA ASN A 148 -13.92 -3.15 11.23
C ASN A 148 -14.98 -4.27 11.15
N ASP A 149 -14.74 -5.31 10.34
CA ASP A 149 -15.63 -6.48 10.25
C ASP A 149 -15.74 -7.21 11.60
N ASN A 150 -14.64 -7.31 12.36
CA ASN A 150 -14.67 -7.89 13.70
C ASN A 150 -15.49 -7.03 14.68
N LEU A 151 -15.34 -5.70 14.63
CA LEU A 151 -16.13 -4.79 15.46
C LEU A 151 -17.63 -4.85 15.13
N ILE A 152 -17.99 -5.00 13.86
CA ILE A 152 -19.38 -5.20 13.42
C ILE A 152 -19.96 -6.47 14.05
N LYS A 153 -19.22 -7.58 14.02
CA LYS A 153 -19.65 -8.84 14.66
C LYS A 153 -19.85 -8.67 16.17
N GLN A 154 -18.94 -7.99 16.85
CA GLN A 154 -19.07 -7.72 18.29
C GLN A 154 -20.29 -6.84 18.61
N ARG A 155 -20.52 -5.79 17.82
CA ARG A 155 -21.71 -4.93 17.94
C ARG A 155 -22.99 -5.74 17.78
N ASP A 156 -23.06 -6.60 16.77
CA ASP A 156 -24.25 -7.38 16.47
C ASP A 156 -24.53 -8.42 17.58
N GLN A 157 -23.47 -9.03 18.13
CA GLN A 157 -23.58 -9.90 19.30
C GLN A 157 -24.10 -9.16 20.53
N LEU A 158 -23.60 -7.94 20.79
CA LEU A 158 -24.08 -7.12 21.90
C LEU A 158 -25.53 -6.68 21.71
N SER A 159 -25.90 -6.29 20.49
CA SER A 159 -27.27 -5.94 20.12
C SER A 159 -28.24 -7.09 20.38
N TRP A 160 -27.85 -8.32 20.02
CA TRP A 160 -28.65 -9.51 20.31
C TRP A 160 -28.83 -9.74 21.81
N LYS A 161 -27.75 -9.62 22.61
CA LYS A 161 -27.83 -9.74 24.08
C LYS A 161 -28.78 -8.70 24.69
N ILE A 162 -28.70 -7.44 24.23
CA ILE A 162 -29.59 -6.38 24.69
C ILE A 162 -31.05 -6.73 24.38
N LYS A 163 -31.34 -7.27 23.19
CA LYS A 163 -32.69 -7.70 22.81
C LYS A 163 -33.24 -8.79 23.74
N GLU A 164 -32.42 -9.79 24.08
CA GLU A 164 -32.82 -10.85 25.02
C GLU A 164 -33.04 -10.33 26.45
N MET A 165 -32.20 -9.41 26.90
CA MET A 165 -32.40 -8.74 28.19
C MET A 165 -33.71 -7.94 28.21
N LEU A 166 -34.01 -7.20 27.14
CA LEU A 166 -35.27 -6.44 27.02
C LEU A 166 -36.50 -7.35 27.03
N LYS A 167 -36.42 -8.53 26.38
CA LYS A 167 -37.48 -9.53 26.44
C LYS A 167 -37.71 -10.01 27.87
N SER A 168 -36.64 -10.29 28.61
CA SER A 168 -36.72 -10.71 30.01
C SER A 168 -37.37 -9.63 30.89
N ILE A 169 -37.06 -8.35 30.65
CA ILE A 169 -37.70 -7.22 31.36
C ILE A 169 -39.22 -7.19 31.11
N HIS A 170 -39.67 -7.42 29.88
CA HIS A 170 -41.10 -7.36 29.54
C HIS A 170 -41.92 -8.52 30.15
N GLU A 171 -41.31 -9.68 30.34
CA GLU A 171 -41.95 -10.86 30.96
C GLU A 171 -42.10 -10.74 32.49
N MET A 172 -41.54 -9.69 33.11
CA MET A 172 -41.48 -9.49 34.55
C MET A 172 -42.25 -8.22 35.00
N ASP A 173 -43.45 -8.02 34.47
CA ASP A 173 -44.35 -6.96 34.92
C ASP A 173 -44.62 -7.08 36.44
N GLY A 174 -44.45 -5.98 37.18
CA GLY A 174 -44.50 -5.94 38.65
C GLY A 174 -43.23 -6.38 39.40
N TRP A 175 -42.15 -6.76 38.72
CA TRP A 175 -40.84 -7.01 39.34
C TRP A 175 -39.97 -5.75 39.32
N ILE A 176 -39.11 -5.62 40.33
CA ILE A 176 -38.15 -4.53 40.48
C ILE A 176 -36.80 -5.01 39.95
N TYR A 177 -36.21 -4.28 39.01
CA TYR A 177 -34.84 -4.56 38.54
C TYR A 177 -33.81 -3.77 39.35
N HIS A 178 -32.81 -4.46 39.89
CA HIS A 178 -31.68 -3.85 40.60
C HIS A 178 -30.43 -4.74 40.47
N GLU A 179 -29.27 -4.13 40.19
CA GLU A 179 -27.96 -4.81 40.13
C GLU A 179 -27.96 -6.21 39.47
N PHE A 180 -28.48 -6.30 38.24
CA PHE A 180 -28.51 -7.55 37.45
C PHE A 180 -29.39 -8.68 38.01
N SER A 181 -30.31 -8.37 38.92
CA SER A 181 -31.34 -9.28 39.39
C SER A 181 -32.73 -8.63 39.29
N PHE A 182 -33.74 -9.47 39.15
CA PHE A 182 -35.14 -9.07 39.27
C PHE A 182 -35.71 -9.56 40.59
N TYR A 183 -36.45 -8.69 41.26
CA TYR A 183 -37.00 -8.94 42.59
C TYR A 183 -38.51 -8.80 42.56
N TYR A 184 -39.21 -9.71 43.20
CA TYR A 184 -40.64 -9.61 43.43
C TYR A 184 -40.91 -9.62 44.92
N ILE A 185 -41.60 -8.59 45.41
CA ILE A 185 -42.13 -8.58 46.76
C ILE A 185 -43.62 -8.90 46.74
N SER A 186 -44.02 -9.84 47.57
CA SER A 186 -45.43 -10.24 47.64
C SER A 186 -46.31 -9.17 48.27
N SER A 187 -47.53 -9.05 47.75
CA SER A 187 -48.63 -8.35 48.43
C SER A 187 -49.31 -9.25 49.46
N GLU A 188 -49.32 -10.56 49.22
CA GLU A 188 -49.90 -11.58 50.10
C GLU A 188 -48.92 -12.06 51.18
N MET A 189 -49.46 -12.76 52.19
CA MET A 189 -48.67 -13.44 53.22
C MET A 189 -48.86 -14.96 53.11
N LYS A 190 -47.77 -15.72 53.24
CA LYS A 190 -47.76 -17.19 53.15
C LYS A 190 -46.71 -17.79 54.09
N SER A 191 -46.81 -19.10 54.34
CA SER A 191 -45.75 -19.84 55.03
C SER A 191 -44.47 -19.85 54.18
N TRP A 192 -43.31 -20.07 54.81
CA TRP A 192 -42.03 -20.08 54.09
C TRP A 192 -42.03 -21.08 52.93
N THR A 193 -42.58 -22.28 53.17
CA THR A 193 -42.70 -23.33 52.15
C THR A 193 -43.59 -22.92 50.99
N GLU A 194 -44.73 -22.28 51.26
CA GLU A 194 -45.63 -21.80 50.21
C GLU A 194 -45.05 -20.62 49.44
N SER A 195 -44.33 -19.72 50.11
CA SER A 195 -43.59 -18.62 49.50
C SER A 195 -42.50 -19.12 48.57
N ARG A 196 -41.71 -20.11 49.01
CA ARG A 196 -40.71 -20.76 48.15
C ARG A 196 -41.33 -21.43 46.94
N ARG A 197 -42.44 -22.14 47.14
CA ARG A 197 -43.21 -22.74 46.05
C ARG A 197 -43.67 -21.68 45.04
N TYR A 198 -44.16 -20.54 45.50
CA TYR A 198 -44.57 -19.43 44.62
C TYR A 198 -43.44 -18.94 43.72
N CYS A 199 -42.23 -18.76 44.26
CA CYS A 199 -41.06 -18.31 43.50
C CYS A 199 -40.61 -19.38 42.50
N THR A 200 -40.51 -20.64 42.93
CA THR A 200 -40.05 -21.77 42.10
C THR A 200 -40.99 -22.10 40.96
N GLU A 201 -42.31 -22.00 41.15
CA GLU A 201 -43.30 -22.12 40.07
C GLU A 201 -43.16 -21.06 38.96
N ARG A 202 -42.43 -19.96 39.23
CA ARG A 202 -42.13 -18.87 38.28
C ARG A 202 -40.70 -18.92 37.73
N GLY A 203 -39.97 -20.01 37.98
CA GLY A 203 -38.58 -20.15 37.56
C GLY A 203 -37.62 -19.20 38.29
N THR A 204 -37.92 -18.90 39.56
CA THR A 204 -37.12 -18.09 40.48
C THR A 204 -36.99 -18.83 41.81
N ASP A 205 -36.33 -18.29 42.82
CA ASP A 205 -36.41 -18.84 44.20
C ASP A 205 -36.53 -17.68 45.20
N LEU A 206 -36.73 -17.98 46.49
CA LEU A 206 -36.62 -16.97 47.54
C LEU A 206 -35.23 -16.31 47.48
N ILE A 207 -35.18 -15.02 47.78
CA ILE A 207 -33.95 -14.23 47.67
C ILE A 207 -32.79 -14.80 48.50
N ILE A 208 -31.59 -14.75 47.90
CA ILE A 208 -30.32 -15.07 48.56
C ILE A 208 -29.55 -13.78 48.73
N ILE A 209 -29.36 -13.34 49.98
CA ILE A 209 -28.69 -12.08 50.30
C ILE A 209 -27.19 -12.30 50.41
N LYS A 210 -26.44 -11.81 49.44
CA LYS A 210 -25.01 -12.08 49.26
C LYS A 210 -24.12 -11.07 49.97
N ASN A 211 -24.55 -9.81 50.05
CA ASN A 211 -23.77 -8.70 50.56
C ASN A 211 -24.64 -7.64 51.27
N THR A 212 -23.98 -6.63 51.81
CA THR A 212 -24.63 -5.54 52.55
C THR A 212 -25.54 -4.72 51.65
N GLU A 213 -25.12 -4.49 50.40
CA GLU A 213 -25.88 -3.71 49.42
C GLU A 213 -27.24 -4.38 49.12
N GLU A 214 -27.26 -5.70 48.94
CA GLU A 214 -28.49 -6.48 48.73
C GLU A 214 -29.37 -6.49 49.99
N GLN A 215 -28.79 -6.60 51.19
CA GLN A 215 -29.53 -6.49 52.46
C GLN A 215 -30.24 -5.12 52.59
N GLU A 216 -29.53 -4.03 52.30
CA GLU A 216 -30.10 -2.68 52.33
C GLU A 216 -31.19 -2.48 51.28
N PHE A 217 -30.99 -3.03 50.09
CA PHE A 217 -31.98 -3.00 49.02
C PHE A 217 -33.26 -3.74 49.42
N VAL A 218 -33.16 -4.95 49.98
CA VAL A 218 -34.32 -5.72 50.49
C VAL A 218 -35.08 -4.94 51.54
N ASN A 219 -34.39 -4.31 52.48
CA ASN A 219 -35.01 -3.46 53.51
C ASN A 219 -35.78 -2.28 52.90
N THR A 220 -35.22 -1.68 51.84
CA THR A 220 -35.85 -0.56 51.12
C THR A 220 -37.13 -1.00 50.41
N ILE A 221 -37.06 -2.07 49.61
CA ILE A 221 -38.23 -2.55 48.85
C ILE A 221 -39.30 -3.17 49.75
N SER A 222 -38.92 -3.64 50.94
CA SER A 222 -39.85 -4.19 51.93
C SER A 222 -40.69 -3.11 52.60
N GLY A 223 -40.27 -1.84 52.59
CA GLY A 223 -41.03 -0.72 53.15
C GLY A 223 -41.38 -0.91 54.64
N GLY A 224 -40.52 -1.61 55.39
CA GLY A 224 -40.75 -1.96 56.79
C GLY A 224 -41.60 -3.22 57.03
N ALA A 225 -42.04 -3.90 55.97
CA ALA A 225 -42.70 -5.20 56.11
C ALA A 225 -41.68 -6.30 56.49
N GLN A 226 -42.15 -7.28 57.24
CA GLN A 226 -41.39 -8.50 57.52
C GLN A 226 -41.56 -9.45 56.34
N VAL A 227 -40.44 -9.94 55.80
CA VAL A 227 -40.42 -10.77 54.58
C VAL A 227 -39.61 -12.04 54.78
N TRP A 228 -40.11 -13.16 54.27
CA TRP A 228 -39.35 -14.38 54.13
C TRP A 228 -38.21 -14.20 53.13
N ILE A 229 -37.04 -14.71 53.51
CA ILE A 229 -35.85 -14.84 52.67
C ILE A 229 -35.49 -16.31 52.49
N GLY A 230 -34.63 -16.61 51.52
CA GLY A 230 -34.30 -17.98 51.14
C GLY A 230 -33.35 -18.70 52.08
N LEU A 231 -33.40 -18.46 53.40
CA LEU A 231 -32.47 -19.02 54.38
C LEU A 231 -33.21 -19.91 55.39
N THR A 232 -32.71 -21.12 55.62
CA THR A 232 -33.30 -22.12 56.52
C THR A 232 -32.23 -23.04 57.10
N ASP A 233 -32.44 -23.60 58.30
CA ASP A 233 -31.62 -24.64 58.91
C ASP A 233 -32.43 -25.92 59.20
N ILE A 234 -33.60 -26.08 58.54
CA ILE A 234 -34.53 -27.20 58.73
C ILE A 234 -33.90 -28.60 58.58
N GLU A 235 -32.80 -28.70 57.82
CA GLU A 235 -32.07 -29.96 57.63
C GLU A 235 -31.22 -30.32 58.86
N VAL A 236 -30.51 -29.34 59.41
CA VAL A 236 -29.55 -29.51 60.51
C VAL A 236 -29.57 -28.24 61.35
N GLU A 237 -30.17 -28.34 62.54
CA GLU A 237 -30.23 -27.30 63.57
C GLU A 237 -28.91 -26.52 63.70
N GLY A 238 -28.99 -25.19 63.57
CA GLY A 238 -27.84 -24.29 63.67
C GLY A 238 -26.95 -24.23 62.42
N SER A 239 -27.24 -25.02 61.38
CA SER A 239 -26.53 -25.00 60.10
C SER A 239 -27.39 -24.38 59.00
N TRP A 240 -27.35 -23.06 58.92
CA TRP A 240 -28.15 -22.27 57.97
C TRP A 240 -27.64 -22.40 56.54
N LYS A 241 -28.56 -22.71 55.63
CA LYS A 241 -28.33 -22.82 54.19
C LYS A 241 -29.32 -21.98 53.40
N TRP A 242 -28.81 -21.44 52.31
CA TRP A 242 -29.63 -20.79 51.30
C TRP A 242 -30.41 -21.82 50.48
N VAL A 243 -31.47 -21.36 49.81
CA VAL A 243 -32.32 -22.20 48.95
C VAL A 243 -31.56 -22.86 47.78
N ASP A 244 -30.41 -22.33 47.37
CA ASP A 244 -29.50 -22.94 46.39
C ASP A 244 -28.55 -23.99 46.99
N GLY A 245 -28.62 -24.22 48.30
CA GLY A 245 -27.80 -25.16 49.05
C GLY A 245 -26.46 -24.59 49.52
N SER A 246 -26.12 -23.34 49.17
CA SER A 246 -24.91 -22.69 49.66
C SER A 246 -25.01 -22.40 51.16
N THR A 247 -23.87 -22.50 51.85
CA THR A 247 -23.78 -22.21 53.28
C THR A 247 -23.75 -20.70 53.52
N LEU A 248 -24.28 -20.26 54.65
CA LEU A 248 -24.24 -18.86 55.03
C LEU A 248 -22.80 -18.34 55.16
N THR A 249 -22.47 -17.25 54.46
CA THR A 249 -21.16 -16.58 54.54
C THR A 249 -21.23 -15.18 55.17
N SER A 250 -22.40 -14.56 55.14
CA SER A 250 -22.65 -13.18 55.59
C SER A 250 -23.78 -13.22 56.61
N GLU A 251 -23.62 -12.57 57.76
CA GLU A 251 -24.57 -12.62 58.87
C GLU A 251 -25.18 -11.24 59.13
N PHE A 252 -26.49 -11.11 58.88
CA PHE A 252 -27.25 -9.90 59.19
C PHE A 252 -28.29 -10.13 60.29
N TRP A 253 -28.03 -11.09 61.18
CA TRP A 253 -28.88 -11.41 62.33
C TRP A 253 -29.08 -10.20 63.27
N TRP A 254 -30.23 -10.18 63.91
CA TRP A 254 -30.46 -9.36 65.10
C TRP A 254 -29.57 -9.82 66.25
N SER A 255 -29.34 -8.92 67.21
CA SER A 255 -28.61 -9.29 68.41
C SER A 255 -29.33 -10.41 69.14
N ALA A 256 -28.62 -11.49 69.45
CA ALA A 256 -29.15 -12.71 70.07
C ALA A 256 -30.07 -13.56 69.16
N GLU A 257 -30.02 -13.37 67.84
CA GLU A 257 -30.57 -14.31 66.86
C GLU A 257 -29.46 -15.10 66.17
N PRO A 258 -29.74 -16.32 65.66
CA PRO A 258 -31.00 -17.08 65.81
C PRO A 258 -31.12 -17.74 67.20
N ASN A 259 -32.33 -17.79 67.79
CA ASN A 259 -32.54 -18.32 69.16
C ASN A 259 -33.67 -19.34 69.34
N GLY A 260 -34.48 -19.59 68.30
CA GLY A 260 -35.67 -20.41 68.40
C GLY A 260 -35.43 -21.92 68.37
N GLN A 261 -34.17 -22.34 68.22
CA GLN A 261 -33.75 -23.75 68.17
C GLN A 261 -34.58 -24.53 67.13
N ARG A 262 -34.90 -25.80 67.42
CA ARG A 262 -35.73 -26.66 66.55
C ARG A 262 -37.13 -26.13 66.28
N GLY A 263 -37.60 -25.10 67.00
CA GLY A 263 -38.91 -24.49 66.81
C GLY A 263 -38.97 -23.51 65.63
N GLU A 264 -37.84 -22.90 65.26
CA GLU A 264 -37.79 -21.76 64.34
C GLU A 264 -36.69 -22.00 63.32
N ASN A 265 -37.07 -22.52 62.15
CA ASN A 265 -36.08 -23.01 61.16
C ASN A 265 -36.03 -22.17 59.89
N CYS A 266 -36.73 -21.02 59.84
CA CYS A 266 -36.87 -20.20 58.65
C CYS A 266 -36.54 -18.74 58.96
N ALA A 267 -35.68 -18.13 58.15
CA ALA A 267 -35.23 -16.77 58.40
C ALA A 267 -36.22 -15.73 57.85
N LEU A 268 -36.57 -14.78 58.71
CA LEU A 268 -37.39 -13.63 58.41
C LEU A 268 -36.51 -12.36 58.41
N ASN A 269 -36.63 -11.54 57.38
CA ASN A 269 -35.98 -10.23 57.34
C ASN A 269 -36.93 -9.14 57.86
N ASN A 270 -36.47 -8.40 58.86
CA ASN A 270 -37.09 -7.18 59.39
C ASN A 270 -35.99 -6.19 59.77
N GLN A 271 -35.41 -5.52 58.77
CA GLN A 271 -34.16 -4.72 58.85
C GLN A 271 -32.90 -5.56 59.09
N ARG A 272 -32.99 -6.52 60.01
CA ARG A 272 -32.05 -7.60 60.28
C ARG A 272 -32.81 -8.92 60.36
N TRP A 273 -32.08 -10.02 60.35
CA TRP A 273 -32.67 -11.35 60.31
C TRP A 273 -33.01 -11.88 61.71
N ALA A 274 -34.04 -12.70 61.77
CA ALA A 274 -34.41 -13.51 62.93
C ALA A 274 -34.98 -14.83 62.43
N ASP A 275 -34.80 -15.91 63.17
CA ASP A 275 -35.45 -17.18 62.89
C ASP A 275 -36.91 -17.14 63.37
N TYR A 276 -37.79 -17.80 62.62
CA TYR A 276 -39.22 -17.90 62.94
C TYR A 276 -39.75 -19.29 62.59
N PRO A 277 -40.89 -19.72 63.17
CA PRO A 277 -41.54 -20.97 62.79
C PRO A 277 -41.96 -20.89 61.32
N CYS A 278 -41.52 -21.84 60.50
CA CYS A 278 -41.73 -21.85 59.05
C CYS A 278 -43.21 -21.80 58.61
N ASN A 279 -44.12 -22.24 59.48
CA ASN A 279 -45.57 -22.23 59.25
C ASN A 279 -46.22 -20.85 59.51
N SER A 280 -45.47 -19.89 60.05
CA SER A 280 -45.93 -18.51 60.22
C SER A 280 -46.13 -17.85 58.86
N VAL A 281 -47.08 -16.93 58.77
CA VAL A 281 -47.42 -16.27 57.50
C VAL A 281 -46.81 -14.87 57.42
N PHE A 282 -45.94 -14.65 56.44
CA PHE A 282 -45.34 -13.36 56.17
C PHE A 282 -45.31 -13.08 54.67
N LYS A 283 -45.02 -11.83 54.30
CA LYS A 283 -44.68 -11.51 52.90
C LYS A 283 -43.37 -12.23 52.53
N TRP A 284 -43.02 -12.26 51.25
CA TRP A 284 -41.78 -12.88 50.81
C TRP A 284 -41.17 -12.13 49.63
N VAL A 285 -39.88 -12.35 49.42
CA VAL A 285 -39.14 -11.80 48.27
C VAL A 285 -38.60 -12.93 47.41
N CYS A 286 -38.96 -12.92 46.12
CA CYS A 286 -38.33 -13.78 45.11
C CYS A 286 -37.18 -13.04 44.43
N GLU A 287 -36.14 -13.75 44.02
CA GLU A 287 -35.03 -13.24 43.21
C GLU A 287 -34.84 -14.08 41.94
N LYS A 288 -34.59 -13.40 40.83
CA LYS A 288 -34.11 -13.99 39.58
C LYS A 288 -32.83 -13.30 39.13
N SER A 289 -31.69 -13.98 39.28
CA SER A 289 -30.42 -13.46 38.79
C SER A 289 -30.32 -13.57 37.28
N VAL A 290 -29.92 -12.47 36.62
CA VAL A 290 -29.67 -12.44 35.16
C VAL A 290 -28.34 -13.14 34.81
N LEU A 291 -27.43 -13.29 35.78
CA LEU A 291 -26.09 -13.84 35.56
C LEU A 291 -26.02 -15.37 35.60
N HIS A 292 -27.08 -16.07 36.04
CA HIS A 292 -27.10 -17.54 36.09
C HIS A 292 -27.19 -18.22 34.70
N TYR A 293 -27.30 -17.44 33.62
CA TYR A 293 -27.36 -17.95 32.24
C TYR A 293 -26.01 -17.90 31.49
N TYR A 294 -24.93 -17.43 32.12
CA TYR A 294 -23.66 -17.15 31.45
C TYR A 294 -22.40 -17.70 32.14
N ILE A 295 -22.53 -18.70 33.03
CA ILE A 295 -21.40 -19.49 33.55
C ILE A 295 -21.59 -20.95 33.18
#